data_AF-A0A850GJ28-F1
#
_entry.id   AF-A0A850GJ28-F1
#
_cell.length_a   1.000
_cell.length_b   1.000
_cell.length_c   1.000
_cell.angle_alpha   90.00
_cell.angle_beta   90.00
_cell.angle_gamma   90.00
#
_symmetry.space_group_name_H-M   'P 1'
#
loop_
_entity.id
_entity.type
_entity.pdbx_description
1 polymer ?
#
loop_
_entity_poly.entity_id
_entity_poly.type
_entity_poly.pdbx_seq_one_letter_code
_entity_poly.pdbx_strand_id
1 'polypeptide(L)'
;MTQTSSETETGDGDPTTGDGDGDGDGDGDGDPMLCMGDEECTDPAMPFCDLNTGMCVSCDALLAADEACASLGDGSTPVCLDGSCVQCAEGKEEACVDTTPVCDTAANVCVACSDHDQCPDSACNLAEGNCIDPGNVFHVDADDPCDVGDGSEASPFCSIEEALAAAPSEVLIYLHERGLNPMVYLESNPISTTVALFAAPDEEPVVVGSGAAALSVNASGVLLLRGIEISGTLNGAAGLLVDGGIAWVDQCKVVNNSGGGIVVDGGGTLSLENSFLGGDSNNPALDVIDGSIDLVYATLGLAPAVAVPALQCSGNASGTVRNSILLTSNGADVDCPGVTVKTSALSSATGDNTALGALDIGWFDDYLNGDLHLSGMHPPALETAAVWTDGDPEQDIDGEARPATDGAPDVAGADIP
;
A
#
# COMPACT_ATOMS: atom_id res chain seq x y z
N MET A 1 -8.59 60.12 -22.13
CA MET A 1 -8.12 60.84 -20.93
C MET A 1 -6.84 60.13 -20.51
N THR A 2 -5.63 60.62 -20.87
CA THR A 2 -4.85 61.64 -20.13
C THR A 2 -4.52 61.10 -18.72
N GLN A 3 -3.31 60.85 -18.23
CA GLN A 3 -1.94 61.21 -18.61
C GLN A 3 -0.97 60.46 -17.64
N THR A 4 0.30 60.25 -18.06
CA THR A 4 1.61 60.50 -17.36
C THR A 4 1.67 60.69 -15.83
N SER A 5 2.74 60.44 -15.05
CA SER A 5 4.18 60.08 -15.21
C SER A 5 4.84 60.08 -13.80
N SER A 6 6.06 59.52 -13.69
CA SER A 6 7.19 59.93 -12.80
C SER A 6 7.01 59.72 -11.27
N GLU A 7 7.99 59.36 -10.44
CA GLU A 7 9.36 59.86 -10.31
C GLU A 7 10.35 58.83 -9.71
N THR A 8 11.60 59.00 -10.17
CA THR A 8 12.90 58.65 -9.59
C THR A 8 13.10 59.11 -8.14
N GLU A 9 13.79 58.29 -7.34
CA GLU A 9 14.73 58.78 -6.32
C GLU A 9 16.05 57.99 -6.37
N THR A 10 17.10 58.71 -6.74
CA THR A 10 18.52 58.38 -6.62
C THR A 10 19.03 59.02 -5.33
N GLY A 11 19.59 58.23 -4.41
CA GLY A 11 20.26 58.72 -3.20
C GLY A 11 21.76 58.46 -3.25
N ASP A 12 22.52 59.47 -3.68
CA ASP A 12 23.97 59.59 -3.49
C ASP A 12 24.25 60.24 -2.12
N GLY A 13 25.24 59.72 -1.37
CA GLY A 13 25.60 60.28 -0.07
C GLY A 13 26.88 59.73 0.57
N ASP A 14 28.01 60.25 0.09
CA ASP A 14 29.25 60.56 0.82
C ASP A 14 30.40 59.52 0.92
N PRO A 15 31.56 59.82 0.28
CA PRO A 15 32.83 59.11 0.45
C PRO A 15 33.65 59.75 1.57
N THR A 16 33.87 59.03 2.67
CA THR A 16 34.91 59.40 3.63
C THR A 16 36.17 58.57 3.40
N THR A 17 37.17 59.30 2.91
CA THR A 17 38.60 58.99 2.91
C THR A 17 39.05 58.59 4.31
N GLY A 18 39.57 57.37 4.44
CA GLY A 18 40.20 56.85 5.63
C GLY A 18 41.37 55.97 5.22
N ASP A 19 42.43 56.60 4.72
CA ASP A 19 43.74 55.97 4.51
C ASP A 19 44.32 55.62 5.88
N GLY A 20 44.09 54.37 6.28
CA GLY A 20 44.67 53.75 7.46
C GLY A 20 45.63 52.66 7.02
N ASP A 21 46.82 53.07 6.57
CA ASP A 21 47.99 52.22 6.41
C ASP A 21 48.40 51.69 7.79
N GLY A 22 47.78 50.59 8.18
CA GLY A 22 48.18 49.75 9.29
C GLY A 22 48.91 48.55 8.74
N ASP A 23 50.21 48.72 8.47
CA ASP A 23 51.18 47.64 8.30
C ASP A 23 51.30 46.89 9.64
N GLY A 24 50.29 46.08 9.92
CA GLY A 24 50.34 45.05 10.93
C GLY A 24 51.01 43.85 10.29
N ASP A 25 52.33 43.81 10.40
CA ASP A 25 53.15 42.59 10.27
C ASP A 25 52.71 41.61 11.37
N GLY A 26 51.51 41.07 11.21
CA GLY A 26 51.07 39.87 11.88
C GLY A 26 51.75 38.74 11.14
N ASP A 27 52.96 38.41 11.58
CA ASP A 27 53.55 37.09 11.43
C ASP A 27 52.61 36.10 12.14
N GLY A 28 51.43 35.88 11.55
CA GLY A 28 50.60 34.74 11.83
C GLY A 28 51.36 33.58 11.25
N ASP A 29 52.32 33.09 12.02
CA ASP A 29 52.78 31.72 11.95
C ASP A 29 51.53 30.89 11.71
N GLY A 30 51.37 30.44 10.46
CA GLY A 30 50.20 29.72 9.98
C GLY A 30 50.18 28.33 10.58
N ASP A 31 50.17 28.27 11.91
CA ASP A 31 49.69 27.10 12.62
C ASP A 31 48.29 26.86 12.08
N PRO A 32 48.02 25.65 11.54
CA PRO A 32 46.70 25.30 11.08
C PRO A 32 45.73 25.62 12.22
N MET A 33 44.74 26.49 11.97
CA MET A 33 43.72 26.79 12.97
C MET A 33 43.17 25.45 13.45
N LEU A 34 43.52 25.10 14.69
CA LEU A 34 43.03 23.89 15.31
C LEU A 34 41.57 24.15 15.64
N CYS A 35 40.70 23.24 15.22
CA CYS A 35 39.30 23.30 15.62
C CYS A 35 39.21 23.13 17.15
N MET A 36 38.28 23.85 17.77
CA MET A 36 37.95 23.72 19.20
C MET A 36 36.58 23.07 19.44
N GLY A 37 35.81 22.84 18.39
CA GLY A 37 34.49 22.22 18.38
C GLY A 37 34.02 21.94 16.95
N ASP A 38 32.97 21.13 16.82
CA ASP A 38 32.42 20.71 15.52
C ASP A 38 31.89 21.91 14.73
N GLU A 39 31.43 22.97 15.40
CA GLU A 39 30.93 24.19 14.75
C GLU A 39 32.00 24.93 13.93
N GLU A 40 33.29 24.66 14.18
CA GLU A 40 34.42 25.23 13.45
C GLU A 40 34.78 24.41 12.19
N CYS A 41 34.23 23.19 12.06
CA CYS A 41 34.46 22.28 10.95
C CYS A 41 33.40 22.44 9.86
N THR A 42 33.57 23.47 9.02
CA THR A 42 32.60 23.83 7.96
C THR A 42 32.64 22.96 6.71
N ASP A 43 33.60 22.05 6.58
CA ASP A 43 33.68 21.11 5.46
C ASP A 43 32.68 19.96 5.69
N PRO A 44 31.66 19.78 4.84
CA PRO A 44 30.70 18.69 4.99
C PRO A 44 31.33 17.29 4.97
N ALA A 45 32.51 17.12 4.37
CA ALA A 45 33.22 15.84 4.36
C ALA A 45 34.05 15.57 5.63
N MET A 46 34.29 16.60 6.44
CA MET A 46 35.03 16.51 7.70
C MET A 46 34.35 17.40 8.76
N PRO A 47 33.10 17.11 9.17
CA PRO A 47 32.32 18.02 10.00
C PRO A 47 32.68 17.91 11.49
N PHE A 48 33.56 17.00 11.90
CA PHE A 48 33.86 16.75 13.30
C PHE A 48 35.24 17.25 13.70
N CYS A 49 35.36 17.83 14.88
CA CYS A 49 36.63 18.23 15.45
C CYS A 49 37.21 17.13 16.35
N ASP A 50 38.33 16.51 15.95
CA ASP A 50 39.08 15.65 16.85
C ASP A 50 39.85 16.50 17.87
N LEU A 51 39.28 16.64 19.08
CA LEU A 51 39.86 17.44 20.17
C LEU A 51 41.27 16.98 20.61
N ASN A 52 41.72 15.78 20.23
CA ASN A 52 43.09 15.34 20.53
C ASN A 52 44.12 15.94 19.56
N THR A 53 43.73 16.11 18.29
CA THR A 53 44.62 16.60 17.23
C THR A 53 44.32 18.05 16.84
N GLY A 54 43.13 18.55 17.17
CA GLY A 54 42.60 19.83 16.72
C GLY A 54 42.32 19.85 15.21
N MET A 55 42.16 18.70 14.56
CA MET A 55 41.89 18.62 13.13
C MET A 55 40.43 18.27 12.88
N CYS A 56 39.85 18.88 11.85
CA CYS A 56 38.57 18.44 11.33
C CYS A 56 38.73 17.08 10.63
N VAL A 57 37.87 16.13 10.96
CA VAL A 57 37.89 14.74 10.51
C VAL A 57 36.50 14.29 10.09
N SER A 58 36.45 13.23 9.29
CA SER A 58 35.24 12.49 8.93
C SER A 58 34.74 11.63 10.11
N CYS A 59 33.49 11.15 10.03
CA CYS A 59 32.90 10.35 11.10
C CYS A 59 33.65 9.04 11.37
N ASP A 60 34.26 8.43 10.35
CA ASP A 60 35.00 7.16 10.43
C ASP A 60 36.32 7.28 11.22
N ALA A 61 36.83 8.50 11.41
CA ALA A 61 37.99 8.77 12.24
C ALA A 61 37.65 8.77 13.75
N LEU A 62 36.36 8.75 14.10
CA LEU A 62 35.88 8.76 15.47
C LEU A 62 35.59 7.35 15.97
N LEU A 63 35.77 7.12 17.27
CA LEU A 63 35.49 5.82 17.91
C LEU A 63 33.99 5.49 17.95
N ALA A 64 33.15 6.52 17.93
CA ALA A 64 31.69 6.46 18.08
C ALA A 64 31.08 7.18 16.88
N ALA A 65 31.31 6.62 15.69
CA ALA A 65 31.09 7.29 14.42
C ALA A 65 29.61 7.65 14.17
N ASP A 66 28.70 6.73 14.52
CA ASP A 66 27.25 6.96 14.40
C ASP A 66 26.77 7.93 15.47
N GLU A 67 27.25 7.81 16.71
CA GLU A 67 26.88 8.77 17.76
C GLU A 67 27.35 10.19 17.43
N ALA A 68 28.49 10.33 16.75
CA ALA A 68 28.97 11.61 16.26
C ALA A 68 28.03 12.18 15.20
N CYS A 69 27.67 11.40 14.18
CA CYS A 69 26.68 11.79 13.17
C CYS A 69 25.33 12.18 13.80
N ALA A 70 24.80 11.36 14.72
CA ALA A 70 23.57 11.66 15.45
C ALA A 70 23.65 12.96 16.29
N SER A 71 24.85 13.35 16.73
CA SER A 71 25.06 14.56 17.54
C SER A 71 25.08 15.86 16.76
N LEU A 72 25.20 15.82 15.42
CA LEU A 72 25.15 17.01 14.56
C LEU A 72 23.80 17.74 14.64
N GLY A 73 22.76 17.08 15.16
CA GLY A 73 21.48 17.71 15.47
C GLY A 73 20.64 18.07 14.25
N ASP A 74 21.02 17.59 13.06
CA ASP A 74 20.19 17.68 11.85
C ASP A 74 19.01 16.69 11.87
N GLY A 75 19.00 15.77 12.83
CA GLY A 75 17.96 14.76 13.08
C GLY A 75 17.73 13.81 11.90
N SER A 76 18.55 13.87 10.85
CA SER A 76 18.27 13.24 9.56
C SER A 76 19.44 12.45 9.01
N THR A 77 20.65 12.57 9.56
CA THR A 77 21.80 11.75 9.14
C THR A 77 22.54 11.07 10.30
N PRO A 78 21.90 10.17 11.08
CA PRO A 78 22.52 9.58 12.27
C PRO A 78 23.59 8.52 11.98
N VAL A 79 23.73 8.04 10.73
CA VAL A 79 24.60 6.91 10.39
C VAL A 79 25.88 7.38 9.70
N CYS A 80 27.04 6.94 10.18
CA CYS A 80 28.30 7.09 9.47
C CYS A 80 28.49 5.95 8.44
N LEU A 81 28.69 6.32 7.18
CA LEU A 81 29.03 5.43 6.08
C LEU A 81 30.17 6.04 5.24
N ASP A 82 31.28 5.33 5.10
CA ASP A 82 32.43 5.74 4.29
C ASP A 82 32.92 7.18 4.56
N GLY A 83 32.91 7.58 5.83
CA GLY A 83 33.35 8.90 6.30
C GLY A 83 32.31 10.03 6.16
N SER A 84 31.11 9.73 5.65
CA SER A 84 30.00 10.69 5.53
C SER A 84 28.83 10.30 6.42
N CYS A 85 28.11 11.29 6.95
CA CYS A 85 26.84 11.05 7.64
C CYS A 85 25.70 10.90 6.62
N VAL A 86 24.93 9.83 6.74
CA VAL A 86 23.79 9.44 5.90
C VAL A 86 22.59 9.10 6.77
N GLN A 87 21.40 8.97 6.18
CA GLN A 87 20.19 8.68 6.96
C GLN A 87 20.20 7.24 7.50
N CYS A 88 20.66 6.32 6.67
CA CYS A 88 20.74 4.90 6.95
C CYS A 88 21.79 4.23 6.07
N ALA A 89 22.13 2.98 6.39
CA ALA A 89 23.02 2.15 5.58
C ALA A 89 22.66 0.66 5.79
N GLU A 90 23.22 -0.22 4.96
CA GLU A 90 23.08 -1.67 5.14
C GLU A 90 23.54 -2.10 6.55
N GLY A 91 22.68 -2.83 7.26
CA GLY A 91 22.89 -3.27 8.64
C GLY A 91 22.68 -2.18 9.71
N LYS A 92 22.12 -1.03 9.33
CA LYS A 92 21.74 0.10 10.21
C LYS A 92 20.36 0.64 9.83
N GLU A 93 19.47 -0.24 9.37
CA GLU A 93 18.13 0.11 8.91
C GLU A 93 17.26 0.66 10.04
N GLU A 94 17.55 0.31 11.30
CA GLU A 94 16.87 0.81 12.49
C GLU A 94 17.02 2.32 12.71
N ALA A 95 17.90 2.98 11.95
CA ALA A 95 17.99 4.44 11.91
C ALA A 95 16.76 5.09 11.25
N CYS A 96 16.05 4.35 10.40
CA CYS A 96 14.82 4.78 9.74
C CYS A 96 13.62 4.54 10.66
N VAL A 97 12.91 5.62 11.00
CA VAL A 97 11.79 5.62 11.95
C VAL A 97 10.63 6.48 11.43
N ASP A 98 9.52 6.47 12.16
CA ASP A 98 8.31 7.26 11.88
C ASP A 98 7.76 6.99 10.46
N THR A 99 7.57 8.04 9.66
CA THR A 99 6.97 7.97 8.32
C THR A 99 7.94 7.51 7.22
N THR A 100 9.18 7.22 7.56
CA THR A 100 10.18 6.69 6.62
C THR A 100 10.93 5.53 7.27
N PRO A 101 10.28 4.36 7.46
CA PRO A 101 10.86 3.24 8.18
C PRO A 101 11.81 2.38 7.32
N VAL A 102 11.86 2.59 6.00
CA VAL A 102 12.64 1.75 5.08
C VAL A 102 13.93 2.45 4.68
N CYS A 103 15.05 1.73 4.73
CA CYS A 103 16.31 2.23 4.19
C CYS A 103 16.46 1.90 2.70
N ASP A 104 16.43 2.91 1.83
CA ASP A 104 16.94 2.76 0.46
C ASP A 104 18.48 2.75 0.53
N THR A 105 19.07 1.56 0.59
CA THR A 105 20.52 1.38 0.70
C THR A 105 21.30 1.82 -0.55
N ALA A 106 20.63 1.98 -1.70
CA ALA A 106 21.28 2.50 -2.90
C ALA A 106 21.44 4.02 -2.83
N ALA A 107 20.47 4.72 -2.23
CA ALA A 107 20.50 6.16 -2.03
C ALA A 107 20.97 6.60 -0.63
N ASN A 108 21.06 5.67 0.33
CA ASN A 108 21.33 5.91 1.76
C ASN A 108 20.35 6.92 2.39
N VAL A 109 19.07 6.82 2.01
CA VAL A 109 17.98 7.65 2.50
C VAL A 109 16.86 6.79 3.06
N CYS A 110 16.21 7.29 4.11
CA CYS A 110 15.00 6.68 4.63
C CYS A 110 13.81 7.07 3.74
N VAL A 111 13.01 6.08 3.35
CA VAL A 111 11.82 6.24 2.52
C VAL A 111 10.61 5.63 3.22
N ALA A 112 9.42 6.10 2.82
CA ALA A 112 8.17 5.49 3.24
C ALA A 112 8.13 4.01 2.82
N CYS A 113 7.50 3.16 3.64
CA CYS A 113 7.15 1.84 3.16
C CYS A 113 6.08 1.95 2.06
N SER A 114 6.16 1.04 1.11
CA SER A 114 5.24 0.88 -0.01
C SER A 114 4.73 -0.56 -0.14
N ASP A 115 5.28 -1.49 0.64
CA ASP A 115 4.88 -2.90 0.69
C ASP A 115 4.88 -3.38 2.14
N HIS A 116 4.00 -4.32 2.48
CA HIS A 116 3.90 -4.88 3.82
C HIS A 116 5.16 -5.67 4.22
N ASP A 117 5.87 -6.29 3.28
CA ASP A 117 7.10 -7.06 3.55
C ASP A 117 8.26 -6.18 4.02
N GLN A 118 8.18 -4.86 3.78
CA GLN A 118 9.14 -3.88 4.31
C GLN A 118 8.95 -3.59 5.81
N CYS A 119 7.88 -4.12 6.41
CA CYS A 119 7.55 -4.01 7.83
C CYS A 119 7.47 -5.41 8.47
N PRO A 120 8.61 -6.10 8.68
CA PRO A 120 8.62 -7.53 9.05
C PRO A 120 7.97 -7.86 10.40
N ASP A 121 7.89 -6.89 11.31
CA ASP A 121 7.24 -7.04 12.61
C ASP A 121 5.76 -6.61 12.59
N SER A 122 5.24 -6.11 11.46
CA SER A 122 3.88 -5.62 11.31
C SER A 122 3.42 -5.55 9.84
N ALA A 123 2.85 -4.42 9.42
CA ALA A 123 2.42 -4.15 8.07
C ALA A 123 2.64 -2.67 7.74
N CYS A 124 2.89 -2.38 6.46
CA CYS A 124 2.95 -1.00 5.98
C CYS A 124 1.56 -0.35 5.98
N ASN A 125 1.43 0.82 6.60
CA ASN A 125 0.30 1.71 6.41
C ASN A 125 0.46 2.43 5.07
N LEU A 126 -0.08 1.84 3.99
CA LEU A 126 0.09 2.33 2.62
C LEU A 126 -0.43 3.76 2.39
N ALA A 127 -1.28 4.27 3.29
CA ALA A 127 -1.78 5.64 3.22
C ALA A 127 -0.76 6.67 3.74
N GLU A 128 0.01 6.31 4.77
CA GLU A 128 0.89 7.23 5.51
C GLU A 128 2.38 6.92 5.34
N GLY A 129 2.72 5.72 4.89
CA GLY A 129 4.10 5.28 4.60
C GLY A 129 4.90 4.83 5.83
N ASN A 130 4.27 4.71 7.00
CA ASN A 130 4.88 4.15 8.21
C ASN A 130 4.55 2.65 8.37
N CYS A 131 5.38 1.94 9.13
CA CYS A 131 5.00 0.62 9.63
C CYS A 131 4.07 0.78 10.82
N ILE A 132 3.04 -0.07 10.91
CA ILE A 132 2.17 -0.14 12.10
C ILE A 132 3.03 -0.53 13.31
N ASP A 133 2.79 0.08 14.48
CA ASP A 133 3.51 -0.27 15.71
C ASP A 133 3.38 -1.78 16.01
N PRO A 134 4.48 -2.54 16.18
CA PRO A 134 4.45 -3.96 16.55
C PRO A 134 3.71 -4.24 17.87
N GLY A 135 3.56 -3.24 18.75
CA GLY A 135 2.71 -3.33 19.94
C GLY A 135 1.21 -3.35 19.66
N ASN A 136 0.80 -3.02 18.43
CA ASN A 136 -0.58 -2.99 17.95
C ASN A 136 -0.86 -4.12 16.95
N VAL A 137 -0.22 -5.27 17.15
CA VAL A 137 -0.49 -6.51 16.39
C VAL A 137 -1.38 -7.41 17.22
N PHE A 138 -2.57 -7.69 16.70
CA PHE A 138 -3.58 -8.53 17.33
C PHE A 138 -3.82 -9.81 16.54
N HIS A 139 -4.23 -10.86 17.25
CA HIS A 139 -4.70 -12.11 16.70
C HIS A 139 -6.17 -12.29 17.02
N VAL A 140 -6.93 -12.77 16.04
CA VAL A 140 -8.32 -13.20 16.20
C VAL A 140 -8.39 -14.68 15.87
N ASP A 141 -8.73 -15.49 16.86
CA ASP A 141 -8.88 -16.94 16.72
C ASP A 141 -10.00 -17.39 17.67
N ALA A 142 -11.15 -17.75 17.08
CA ALA A 142 -12.33 -18.20 17.79
C ALA A 142 -12.30 -19.69 18.17
N ASP A 143 -11.29 -20.43 17.74
CA ASP A 143 -11.08 -21.83 18.11
C ASP A 143 -10.21 -21.98 19.36
N ASP A 144 -9.37 -20.99 19.63
CA ASP A 144 -8.54 -20.92 20.81
C ASP A 144 -9.26 -20.27 22.02
N PRO A 145 -8.77 -20.47 23.26
CA PRO A 145 -9.36 -19.89 24.46
C PRO A 145 -9.25 -18.35 24.48
N CYS A 146 -10.27 -17.66 23.96
CA CYS A 146 -10.25 -16.21 23.71
C CYS A 146 -11.12 -15.35 24.68
N ASP A 147 -11.78 -15.95 25.69
CA ASP A 147 -12.77 -15.32 26.59
C ASP A 147 -12.31 -14.03 27.32
N VAL A 148 -11.00 -13.80 27.44
CA VAL A 148 -10.38 -12.59 28.04
C VAL A 148 -9.09 -12.23 27.29
N GLY A 149 -9.05 -12.46 25.97
CA GLY A 149 -7.88 -12.20 25.14
C GLY A 149 -7.32 -10.79 25.31
N ASP A 150 -5.99 -10.67 25.34
CA ASP A 150 -5.31 -9.38 25.22
C ASP A 150 -4.92 -9.07 23.76
N GLY A 151 -5.32 -9.95 22.83
CA GLY A 151 -5.02 -9.84 21.41
C GLY A 151 -3.69 -10.46 21.03
N SER A 152 -2.87 -10.93 21.98
CA SER A 152 -1.65 -11.67 21.65
C SER A 152 -1.99 -13.02 21.00
N GLU A 153 -1.05 -13.58 20.23
CA GLU A 153 -1.17 -14.94 19.67
C GLU A 153 -1.47 -16.00 20.75
N ALA A 154 -0.93 -15.83 21.96
CA ALA A 154 -1.16 -16.76 23.09
C ALA A 154 -2.52 -16.58 23.78
N SER A 155 -3.19 -15.46 23.54
CA SER A 155 -4.49 -15.11 24.12
C SER A 155 -5.28 -14.22 23.14
N PRO A 156 -5.68 -14.78 21.98
CA PRO A 156 -6.28 -14.03 20.88
C PRO A 156 -7.68 -13.51 21.26
N PHE A 157 -8.19 -12.56 20.48
CA PHE A 157 -9.60 -12.15 20.54
C PHE A 157 -10.51 -13.20 19.88
N CYS A 158 -11.78 -13.26 20.30
CA CYS A 158 -12.73 -14.22 19.73
C CYS A 158 -13.37 -13.75 18.42
N SER A 159 -13.36 -12.44 18.17
CA SER A 159 -14.04 -11.84 17.04
C SER A 159 -13.28 -10.64 16.50
N ILE A 160 -13.58 -10.30 15.25
CA ILE A 160 -13.04 -9.08 14.63
C ILE A 160 -13.61 -7.85 15.36
N GLU A 161 -14.90 -7.87 15.74
CA GLU A 161 -15.52 -6.79 16.52
C GLU A 161 -14.76 -6.49 17.83
N GLU A 162 -14.34 -7.53 18.57
CA GLU A 162 -13.58 -7.38 19.82
C GLU A 162 -12.20 -6.77 19.59
N ALA A 163 -11.48 -7.25 18.57
CA ALA A 163 -10.18 -6.69 18.20
C ALA A 163 -10.29 -5.22 17.79
N LEU A 164 -11.29 -4.86 16.98
CA LEU A 164 -11.54 -3.47 16.57
C LEU A 164 -11.93 -2.57 17.76
N ALA A 165 -12.65 -3.10 18.75
CA ALA A 165 -13.00 -2.35 19.95
C ALA A 165 -11.79 -2.08 20.85
N ALA A 166 -10.79 -2.96 20.84
CA ALA A 166 -9.53 -2.81 21.57
C ALA A 166 -8.47 -2.00 20.80
N ALA A 167 -8.62 -1.87 19.48
CA ALA A 167 -7.65 -1.27 18.58
C ALA A 167 -7.34 0.20 18.92
N PRO A 168 -6.06 0.62 18.80
CA PRO A 168 -5.69 2.02 18.81
C PRO A 168 -6.02 2.68 17.45
N SER A 169 -5.35 3.78 17.08
CA SER A 169 -5.60 4.49 15.82
C SER A 169 -5.18 3.71 14.57
N GLU A 170 -4.23 2.79 14.71
CA GLU A 170 -3.79 1.86 13.67
C GLU A 170 -3.53 0.49 14.30
N VAL A 171 -3.93 -0.58 13.62
CA VAL A 171 -3.79 -1.96 14.14
C VAL A 171 -3.54 -2.92 12.98
N LEU A 172 -2.70 -3.93 13.21
CA LEU A 172 -2.63 -5.13 12.38
C LEU A 172 -3.38 -6.25 13.09
N ILE A 173 -4.28 -6.92 12.39
CA ILE A 173 -5.03 -8.06 12.86
C ILE A 173 -4.69 -9.25 11.97
N TYR A 174 -4.08 -10.29 12.55
CA TYR A 174 -4.03 -11.61 11.95
C TYR A 174 -5.31 -12.36 12.30
N LEU A 175 -6.08 -12.71 11.27
CA LEU A 175 -7.30 -13.49 11.38
C LEU A 175 -6.97 -14.96 11.11
N HIS A 176 -7.19 -15.81 12.11
CA HIS A 176 -7.00 -17.25 11.98
C HIS A 176 -8.25 -17.94 11.42
N GLU A 177 -8.10 -18.97 10.61
CA GLU A 177 -9.17 -19.81 10.12
C GLU A 177 -9.91 -20.51 11.27
N ARG A 178 -11.23 -20.64 11.14
CA ARG A 178 -12.04 -21.40 12.08
C ARG A 178 -12.17 -22.86 11.64
N GLY A 179 -11.61 -23.78 12.43
CA GLY A 179 -11.84 -25.22 12.38
C GLY A 179 -13.12 -25.70 13.07
N LEU A 180 -13.87 -24.86 13.80
CA LEU A 180 -15.14 -25.21 14.44
C LEU A 180 -16.37 -24.71 13.66
N ASN A 181 -17.44 -25.52 13.59
CA ASN A 181 -18.69 -25.14 12.90
C ASN A 181 -19.46 -24.02 13.66
N PRO A 182 -19.84 -22.91 13.02
CA PRO A 182 -19.61 -22.60 11.60
C PRO A 182 -18.17 -22.14 11.37
N MET A 183 -17.51 -22.67 10.32
CA MET A 183 -16.11 -22.41 9.96
C MET A 183 -15.90 -21.00 9.38
N VAL A 184 -16.62 -20.02 9.90
CA VAL A 184 -16.66 -18.65 9.40
C VAL A 184 -16.83 -17.66 10.55
N TYR A 185 -16.36 -16.42 10.35
CA TYR A 185 -16.66 -15.28 11.20
C TYR A 185 -17.95 -14.61 10.70
N LEU A 186 -19.06 -14.79 11.43
CA LEU A 186 -20.35 -14.21 11.06
C LEU A 186 -20.57 -12.86 11.73
N GLU A 187 -20.09 -11.79 11.11
CA GLU A 187 -20.00 -10.45 11.70
C GLU A 187 -20.27 -9.36 10.67
N SER A 188 -20.50 -8.11 11.11
CA SER A 188 -20.62 -6.95 10.22
C SER A 188 -19.88 -5.78 10.87
N ASN A 189 -18.65 -5.52 10.42
CA ASN A 189 -17.71 -4.68 11.15
C ASN A 189 -17.44 -3.34 10.42
N PRO A 190 -17.80 -2.19 11.02
CA PRO A 190 -17.46 -0.88 10.48
C PRO A 190 -16.01 -0.51 10.78
N ILE A 191 -15.24 -0.19 9.74
CA ILE A 191 -13.85 0.28 9.83
C ILE A 191 -13.87 1.81 9.83
N SER A 192 -13.35 2.43 10.89
CA SER A 192 -13.33 3.90 11.08
C SER A 192 -11.96 4.47 11.42
N THR A 193 -10.96 3.60 11.53
CA THR A 193 -9.53 3.87 11.77
C THR A 193 -8.70 3.10 10.74
N THR A 194 -7.37 3.13 10.84
CA THR A 194 -6.50 2.29 10.02
C THR A 194 -6.46 0.87 10.55
N VAL A 195 -6.82 -0.10 9.70
CA VAL A 195 -6.83 -1.53 10.04
C VAL A 195 -6.16 -2.30 8.92
N ALA A 196 -5.05 -2.95 9.21
CA ALA A 196 -4.58 -4.08 8.41
C ALA A 196 -5.24 -5.35 8.93
N LEU A 197 -5.99 -6.06 8.08
CA LEU A 197 -6.64 -7.32 8.40
C LEU A 197 -6.13 -8.39 7.44
N PHE A 198 -5.21 -9.21 7.92
CA PHE A 198 -4.53 -10.22 7.13
C PHE A 198 -4.95 -11.61 7.57
N ALA A 199 -5.00 -12.55 6.64
CA ALA A 199 -5.00 -13.96 7.00
C ALA A 199 -3.74 -14.28 7.80
N ALA A 200 -3.88 -15.14 8.81
CA ALA A 200 -2.71 -15.77 9.40
C ALA A 200 -1.94 -16.60 8.34
N PRO A 201 -0.61 -16.75 8.48
CA PRO A 201 0.17 -17.51 7.50
C PRO A 201 -0.35 -18.93 7.28
N ASP A 202 -0.45 -19.35 6.02
CA ASP A 202 -0.95 -20.67 5.59
C ASP A 202 -2.42 -20.97 5.95
N GLU A 203 -3.23 -19.94 6.26
CA GLU A 203 -4.64 -20.08 6.63
C GLU A 203 -5.57 -19.31 5.67
N GLU A 204 -6.80 -19.79 5.50
CA GLU A 204 -7.82 -19.17 4.62
C GLU A 204 -9.08 -18.80 5.42
N PRO A 205 -9.03 -17.77 6.28
CA PRO A 205 -10.19 -17.39 7.08
C PRO A 205 -11.32 -16.83 6.21
N VAL A 206 -12.55 -17.27 6.53
CA VAL A 206 -13.77 -16.84 5.84
C VAL A 206 -14.60 -15.91 6.73
N VAL A 207 -14.96 -14.74 6.20
CA VAL A 207 -15.83 -13.75 6.86
C VAL A 207 -17.17 -13.67 6.13
N VAL A 208 -18.27 -13.65 6.89
CA VAL A 208 -19.64 -13.56 6.36
C VAL A 208 -20.38 -12.41 7.03
N GLY A 209 -21.04 -11.57 6.23
CA GLY A 209 -21.89 -10.51 6.75
C GLY A 209 -23.09 -11.00 7.56
N SER A 210 -23.20 -10.53 8.80
CA SER A 210 -24.31 -10.85 9.73
C SER A 210 -25.62 -10.08 9.46
N GLY A 211 -25.93 -9.83 8.18
CA GLY A 211 -27.12 -9.10 7.73
C GLY A 211 -26.86 -7.71 7.14
N ALA A 212 -25.61 -7.28 7.15
CA ALA A 212 -25.06 -6.17 6.37
C ALA A 212 -23.79 -6.66 5.64
N ALA A 213 -23.02 -5.76 5.04
CA ALA A 213 -21.71 -6.13 4.50
C ALA A 213 -20.80 -6.63 5.62
N ALA A 214 -19.97 -7.63 5.33
CA ALA A 214 -19.05 -8.23 6.30
C ALA A 214 -18.10 -7.17 6.88
N LEU A 215 -17.57 -6.32 5.99
CA LEU A 215 -16.76 -5.17 6.33
C LEU A 215 -17.35 -3.93 5.67
N SER A 216 -17.36 -2.79 6.39
CA SER A 216 -17.80 -1.49 5.86
C SER A 216 -16.79 -0.41 6.20
N VAL A 217 -16.10 0.14 5.20
CA VAL A 217 -15.08 1.18 5.40
C VAL A 217 -15.73 2.55 5.35
N ASN A 218 -15.83 3.19 6.51
CA ASN A 218 -16.43 4.51 6.64
C ASN A 218 -15.46 5.61 6.15
N ALA A 219 -15.96 6.85 6.02
CA ALA A 219 -15.21 8.00 5.51
C ALA A 219 -13.85 8.32 6.19
N SER A 220 -13.63 7.87 7.43
CA SER A 220 -12.34 8.01 8.13
C SER A 220 -11.53 6.71 8.20
N GLY A 221 -12.09 5.61 7.71
CA GLY A 221 -11.49 4.29 7.76
C GLY A 221 -10.50 4.06 6.62
N VAL A 222 -9.44 3.34 6.95
CA VAL A 222 -8.47 2.79 6.02
C VAL A 222 -8.40 1.29 6.27
N LEU A 223 -8.74 0.49 5.28
CA LEU A 223 -8.67 -0.97 5.34
C LEU A 223 -7.55 -1.47 4.42
N LEU A 224 -6.62 -2.25 4.96
CA LEU A 224 -5.61 -2.99 4.22
C LEU A 224 -5.97 -4.48 4.41
N LEU A 225 -6.56 -5.12 3.40
CA LEU A 225 -7.07 -6.48 3.47
C LEU A 225 -6.17 -7.40 2.65
N ARG A 226 -5.68 -8.49 3.26
CA ARG A 226 -4.85 -9.49 2.55
C ARG A 226 -5.23 -10.93 2.88
N GLY A 227 -5.37 -11.79 1.86
CA GLY A 227 -5.55 -13.23 2.04
C GLY A 227 -6.92 -13.65 2.61
N ILE A 228 -7.87 -12.72 2.77
CA ILE A 228 -9.17 -13.02 3.40
C ILE A 228 -10.21 -13.43 2.35
N GLU A 229 -10.97 -14.48 2.65
CA GLU A 229 -12.20 -14.77 1.91
C GLU A 229 -13.40 -14.09 2.59
N ILE A 230 -14.19 -13.34 1.79
CA ILE A 230 -15.50 -12.81 2.20
C ILE A 230 -16.57 -13.48 1.34
N SER A 231 -17.35 -14.37 1.94
CA SER A 231 -18.24 -15.25 1.17
C SER A 231 -19.57 -15.54 1.85
N GLY A 232 -20.63 -15.69 1.06
CA GLY A 232 -21.94 -16.10 1.56
C GLY A 232 -22.73 -15.05 2.34
N THR A 233 -22.38 -13.76 2.24
CA THR A 233 -23.14 -12.67 2.88
C THR A 233 -24.59 -12.65 2.40
N LEU A 234 -25.54 -12.69 3.35
CA LEU A 234 -26.97 -12.85 3.08
C LEU A 234 -27.74 -11.52 2.98
N ASN A 235 -29.04 -11.62 2.71
CA ASN A 235 -30.00 -10.50 2.72
C ASN A 235 -29.75 -9.39 1.69
N GLY A 236 -29.05 -9.69 0.59
CA GLY A 236 -28.78 -8.74 -0.48
C GLY A 236 -27.68 -7.74 -0.14
N ALA A 237 -26.89 -7.97 0.90
CA ALA A 237 -25.72 -7.16 1.21
C ALA A 237 -24.49 -7.62 0.40
N ALA A 238 -23.65 -6.66 0.04
CA ALA A 238 -22.35 -6.93 -0.59
C ALA A 238 -21.38 -7.60 0.40
N GLY A 239 -20.29 -8.19 -0.08
CA GLY A 239 -19.24 -8.70 0.80
C GLY A 239 -18.53 -7.56 1.53
N LEU A 240 -18.02 -6.59 0.76
CA LEU A 240 -17.33 -5.41 1.26
C LEU A 240 -18.01 -4.13 0.75
N LEU A 241 -18.19 -3.15 1.65
CA LEU A 241 -18.67 -1.82 1.33
C LEU A 241 -17.57 -0.78 1.63
N VAL A 242 -17.21 0.05 0.66
CA VAL A 242 -16.32 1.21 0.86
C VAL A 242 -17.19 2.46 0.77
N ASP A 243 -17.55 3.05 1.92
CA ASP A 243 -18.44 4.21 2.04
C ASP A 243 -17.62 5.46 2.45
N GLY A 244 -16.97 6.07 1.45
CA GLY A 244 -16.15 7.27 1.59
C GLY A 244 -14.72 7.06 2.11
N GLY A 245 -14.39 5.86 2.62
CA GLY A 245 -13.05 5.52 3.12
C GLY A 245 -12.10 5.04 2.03
N ILE A 246 -10.98 4.43 2.44
CA ILE A 246 -9.99 3.83 1.54
C ILE A 246 -9.83 2.34 1.84
N ALA A 247 -9.85 1.51 0.81
CA ALA A 247 -9.58 0.08 0.93
C ALA A 247 -8.47 -0.33 -0.07
N TRP A 248 -7.44 -1.01 0.44
CA TRP A 248 -6.52 -1.82 -0.35
C TRP A 248 -6.90 -3.28 -0.11
N VAL A 249 -7.15 -4.01 -1.19
CA VAL A 249 -7.58 -5.40 -1.15
C VAL A 249 -6.62 -6.20 -2.02
N ASP A 250 -5.85 -7.06 -1.39
CA ASP A 250 -4.75 -7.80 -2.01
C ASP A 250 -4.93 -9.30 -1.76
N GLN A 251 -4.76 -10.15 -2.77
CA GLN A 251 -4.87 -11.60 -2.63
C GLN A 251 -6.14 -12.07 -1.90
N CYS A 252 -7.28 -11.43 -2.15
CA CYS A 252 -8.54 -11.72 -1.44
C CYS A 252 -9.56 -12.39 -2.37
N LYS A 253 -10.52 -13.10 -1.75
CA LYS A 253 -11.65 -13.72 -2.45
C LYS A 253 -12.95 -13.10 -1.92
N VAL A 254 -13.59 -12.19 -2.67
CA VAL A 254 -14.90 -11.61 -2.29
C VAL A 254 -15.99 -12.15 -3.21
N VAL A 255 -16.55 -13.30 -2.83
CA VAL A 255 -17.32 -14.16 -3.72
C VAL A 255 -18.66 -14.61 -3.12
N ASN A 256 -19.62 -14.99 -3.97
CA ASN A 256 -20.92 -15.57 -3.59
C ASN A 256 -21.73 -14.76 -2.55
N ASN A 257 -21.54 -13.44 -2.52
CA ASN A 257 -22.28 -12.54 -1.66
C ASN A 257 -23.60 -12.13 -2.35
N SER A 258 -24.71 -12.20 -1.61
CA SER A 258 -26.04 -12.04 -2.20
C SER A 258 -26.33 -10.64 -2.75
N GLY A 259 -25.58 -9.62 -2.33
CA GLY A 259 -25.62 -8.25 -2.85
C GLY A 259 -24.52 -7.89 -3.85
N GLY A 260 -23.66 -8.83 -4.25
CA GLY A 260 -22.47 -8.58 -5.08
C GLY A 260 -21.17 -8.62 -4.28
N GLY A 261 -20.04 -8.52 -4.96
CA GLY A 261 -18.71 -8.62 -4.33
C GLY A 261 -18.39 -7.38 -3.49
N ILE A 262 -17.99 -6.30 -4.16
CA ILE A 262 -17.63 -5.03 -3.53
C ILE A 262 -18.53 -3.89 -4.03
N VAL A 263 -18.91 -2.99 -3.13
CA VAL A 263 -19.57 -1.72 -3.46
C VAL A 263 -18.68 -0.55 -3.04
N VAL A 264 -18.45 0.40 -3.95
CA VAL A 264 -17.73 1.66 -3.66
C VAL A 264 -18.70 2.83 -3.78
N ASP A 265 -18.90 3.56 -2.70
CA ASP A 265 -19.83 4.69 -2.59
C ASP A 265 -19.22 5.81 -1.72
N GLY A 266 -19.93 6.93 -1.59
CA GLY A 266 -19.58 8.02 -0.69
C GLY A 266 -18.30 8.77 -1.04
N GLY A 267 -17.77 8.58 -2.26
CA GLY A 267 -16.47 9.11 -2.69
C GLY A 267 -15.30 8.23 -2.26
N GLY A 268 -15.55 6.96 -1.94
CA GLY A 268 -14.52 6.00 -1.49
C GLY A 268 -13.47 5.68 -2.54
N THR A 269 -12.34 5.14 -2.09
CA THR A 269 -11.23 4.70 -2.95
C THR A 269 -10.94 3.22 -2.73
N LEU A 270 -10.82 2.46 -3.81
CA LEU A 270 -10.48 1.04 -3.80
C LEU A 270 -9.23 0.78 -4.65
N SER A 271 -8.19 0.20 -4.06
CA SER A 271 -7.12 -0.51 -4.77
C SER A 271 -7.39 -2.00 -4.66
N LEU A 272 -7.42 -2.72 -5.76
CA LEU A 272 -7.70 -4.16 -5.80
C LEU A 272 -6.62 -4.87 -6.62
N GLU A 273 -5.89 -5.77 -5.98
CA GLU A 273 -4.74 -6.46 -6.55
C GLU A 273 -4.86 -7.96 -6.32
N ASN A 274 -4.50 -8.78 -7.32
CA ASN A 274 -4.47 -10.25 -7.23
C ASN A 274 -5.70 -10.88 -6.57
N SER A 275 -6.89 -10.36 -6.84
CA SER A 275 -8.10 -10.74 -6.09
C SER A 275 -9.20 -11.28 -6.98
N PHE A 276 -10.03 -12.16 -6.41
CA PHE A 276 -11.22 -12.72 -7.03
C PHE A 276 -12.48 -12.01 -6.56
N LEU A 277 -13.34 -11.65 -7.52
CA LEU A 277 -14.63 -11.04 -7.25
C LEU A 277 -15.74 -11.75 -8.02
N GLY A 278 -16.84 -12.06 -7.33
CA GLY A 278 -18.09 -12.52 -7.94
C GLY A 278 -18.46 -13.97 -7.61
N GLY A 279 -18.54 -14.87 -8.58
CA GLY A 279 -19.09 -16.23 -8.41
C GLY A 279 -20.58 -16.34 -8.76
N ASP A 280 -21.37 -17.09 -7.98
CA ASP A 280 -22.81 -17.33 -8.21
C ASP A 280 -23.71 -16.17 -7.71
N SER A 281 -23.30 -14.91 -7.95
CA SER A 281 -24.11 -13.72 -7.67
C SER A 281 -24.86 -13.21 -8.91
N ASN A 282 -26.08 -12.72 -8.69
CA ASN A 282 -26.86 -12.01 -9.73
C ASN A 282 -26.61 -10.49 -9.76
N ASN A 283 -25.79 -9.99 -8.84
CA ASN A 283 -25.38 -8.59 -8.73
C ASN A 283 -23.95 -8.43 -9.28
N PRO A 284 -23.53 -7.20 -9.62
CA PRO A 284 -22.16 -6.94 -10.08
C PRO A 284 -21.10 -7.49 -9.13
N ALA A 285 -19.96 -7.89 -9.68
CA ALA A 285 -18.81 -8.30 -8.90
C ALA A 285 -18.21 -7.06 -8.20
N LEU A 286 -18.21 -5.94 -8.92
CA LEU A 286 -17.88 -4.61 -8.42
C LEU A 286 -18.91 -3.58 -8.90
N ASP A 287 -19.57 -2.88 -7.97
CA ASP A 287 -20.46 -1.74 -8.25
C ASP A 287 -19.87 -0.44 -7.70
N VAL A 288 -19.63 0.54 -8.57
CA VAL A 288 -19.07 1.84 -8.21
C VAL A 288 -20.15 2.91 -8.37
N ILE A 289 -20.69 3.34 -7.24
CA ILE A 289 -21.74 4.36 -7.17
C ILE A 289 -21.09 5.74 -7.20
N ASP A 290 -20.15 6.02 -6.30
CA ASP A 290 -19.45 7.31 -6.21
C ASP A 290 -18.05 7.07 -5.62
N GLY A 291 -17.00 7.22 -6.42
CA GLY A 291 -15.64 6.90 -5.96
C GLY A 291 -14.61 6.67 -7.06
N SER A 292 -13.43 6.21 -6.63
CA SER A 292 -12.31 5.87 -7.50
C SER A 292 -11.86 4.43 -7.30
N ILE A 293 -11.49 3.76 -8.39
CA ILE A 293 -10.96 2.40 -8.35
C ILE A 293 -9.63 2.30 -9.09
N ASP A 294 -8.72 1.45 -8.62
CA ASP A 294 -7.59 0.94 -9.38
C ASP A 294 -7.52 -0.58 -9.24
N LEU A 295 -7.61 -1.30 -10.37
CA LEU A 295 -7.64 -2.75 -10.41
C LEU A 295 -6.45 -3.26 -11.22
N VAL A 296 -5.67 -4.15 -10.63
CA VAL A 296 -4.50 -4.76 -11.26
C VAL A 296 -4.54 -6.26 -11.00
N TYR A 297 -4.44 -7.09 -12.05
CA TYR A 297 -4.50 -8.55 -11.91
C TYR A 297 -5.72 -9.01 -11.08
N ALA A 298 -6.91 -8.49 -11.36
CA ALA A 298 -8.15 -8.96 -10.72
C ALA A 298 -8.93 -9.91 -11.64
N THR A 299 -9.64 -10.88 -11.08
CA THR A 299 -10.58 -11.75 -11.83
C THR A 299 -12.01 -11.49 -11.36
N LEU A 300 -12.81 -10.88 -12.24
CA LEU A 300 -14.23 -10.59 -12.01
C LEU A 300 -15.08 -11.53 -12.86
N GLY A 301 -15.88 -12.38 -12.20
CA GLY A 301 -16.76 -13.34 -12.85
C GLY A 301 -18.15 -13.36 -12.23
N LEU A 302 -19.21 -13.29 -13.05
CA LEU A 302 -20.61 -13.40 -12.59
C LEU A 302 -21.27 -14.74 -12.93
N ALA A 303 -22.37 -15.04 -12.24
CA ALA A 303 -23.12 -16.25 -12.45
C ALA A 303 -23.53 -16.42 -13.94
N PRO A 304 -23.58 -17.67 -14.45
CA PRO A 304 -24.06 -17.93 -15.79
C PRO A 304 -25.50 -17.43 -16.00
N ALA A 305 -25.77 -16.95 -17.20
CA ALA A 305 -27.02 -16.40 -17.65
C ALA A 305 -27.46 -15.04 -17.03
N VAL A 306 -26.61 -14.37 -16.24
CA VAL A 306 -26.91 -13.05 -15.67
C VAL A 306 -26.67 -11.94 -16.69
N ALA A 307 -27.61 -11.00 -16.76
CA ALA A 307 -27.62 -9.88 -17.70
C ALA A 307 -27.00 -8.58 -17.14
N VAL A 308 -26.06 -8.70 -16.20
CA VAL A 308 -25.49 -7.61 -15.42
C VAL A 308 -23.99 -7.53 -15.72
N PRO A 309 -23.39 -6.32 -15.83
CA PRO A 309 -21.96 -6.16 -15.98
C PRO A 309 -21.19 -6.68 -14.77
N ALA A 310 -20.00 -7.25 -15.00
CA ALA A 310 -19.11 -7.65 -13.92
C ALA A 310 -18.61 -6.42 -13.14
N LEU A 311 -18.33 -5.34 -13.88
CA LEU A 311 -18.03 -4.02 -13.36
C LEU A 311 -19.11 -3.03 -13.80
N GLN A 312 -19.86 -2.49 -12.84
CA GLN A 312 -20.95 -1.55 -13.06
C GLN A 312 -20.67 -0.20 -12.40
N CYS A 313 -21.07 0.89 -13.04
CA CYS A 313 -21.02 2.22 -12.44
C CYS A 313 -22.37 2.91 -12.54
N SER A 314 -22.91 3.33 -11.40
CA SER A 314 -24.23 3.97 -11.32
C SER A 314 -24.21 5.46 -11.00
N GLY A 315 -23.04 6.02 -10.64
CA GLY A 315 -22.83 7.46 -10.45
C GLY A 315 -21.47 7.94 -10.93
N ASN A 316 -20.75 8.72 -10.12
CA ASN A 316 -19.48 9.34 -10.53
C ASN A 316 -18.30 8.42 -10.22
N ALA A 317 -18.19 7.36 -11.01
CA ALA A 317 -17.04 6.48 -10.95
C ALA A 317 -15.88 7.00 -11.82
N SER A 318 -14.66 6.84 -11.32
CA SER A 318 -13.44 7.01 -12.11
C SER A 318 -12.44 5.92 -11.76
N GLY A 319 -11.45 5.70 -12.64
CA GLY A 319 -10.41 4.74 -12.30
C GLY A 319 -9.77 4.05 -13.50
N THR A 320 -8.93 3.07 -13.17
CA THR A 320 -8.22 2.22 -14.12
C THR A 320 -8.41 0.75 -13.78
N VAL A 321 -8.47 -0.07 -14.83
CA VAL A 321 -8.43 -1.53 -14.74
C VAL A 321 -7.38 -2.01 -15.73
N ARG A 322 -6.43 -2.81 -15.25
CA ARG A 322 -5.38 -3.37 -16.09
C ARG A 322 -5.04 -4.80 -15.71
N ASN A 323 -4.49 -5.53 -16.68
CA ASN A 323 -3.98 -6.89 -16.47
C ASN A 323 -5.01 -7.86 -15.86
N SER A 324 -6.31 -7.59 -16.06
CA SER A 324 -7.40 -8.24 -15.33
C SER A 324 -8.30 -9.09 -16.26
N ILE A 325 -9.06 -10.01 -15.68
CA ILE A 325 -10.14 -10.73 -16.38
C ILE A 325 -11.48 -10.15 -15.95
N LEU A 326 -12.31 -9.74 -16.92
CA LEU A 326 -13.66 -9.26 -16.67
C LEU A 326 -14.62 -10.01 -17.59
N LEU A 327 -15.41 -10.91 -17.01
CA LEU A 327 -16.27 -11.80 -17.78
C LEU A 327 -17.70 -11.83 -17.28
N THR A 328 -18.61 -11.71 -18.25
CA THR A 328 -20.05 -11.91 -18.06
C THR A 328 -20.58 -12.91 -19.09
N SER A 329 -21.60 -13.66 -18.68
CA SER A 329 -22.22 -14.67 -19.55
C SER A 329 -23.20 -14.07 -20.56
N ASN A 330 -23.89 -12.99 -20.20
CA ASN A 330 -24.82 -12.27 -21.06
C ASN A 330 -24.73 -10.78 -20.78
N GLY A 331 -24.03 -9.97 -21.57
CA GLY A 331 -24.03 -8.53 -21.34
C GLY A 331 -22.75 -7.86 -21.78
N ALA A 332 -22.59 -6.61 -21.36
CA ALA A 332 -21.29 -5.95 -21.40
C ALA A 332 -20.53 -6.35 -20.14
N ASP A 333 -19.24 -6.67 -20.26
CA ASP A 333 -18.42 -6.98 -19.08
C ASP A 333 -18.23 -5.76 -18.18
N VAL A 334 -18.27 -4.57 -18.79
CA VAL A 334 -18.05 -3.27 -18.15
C VAL A 334 -19.13 -2.28 -18.59
N ASP A 335 -19.80 -1.65 -17.63
CA ASP A 335 -20.69 -0.50 -17.83
C ASP A 335 -20.24 0.67 -16.93
N CYS A 336 -19.08 1.22 -17.28
CA CYS A 336 -18.40 2.24 -16.50
C CYS A 336 -17.70 3.25 -17.41
N PRO A 337 -18.40 4.31 -17.88
CA PRO A 337 -17.82 5.25 -18.84
C PRO A 337 -16.65 6.09 -18.28
N GLY A 338 -16.55 6.24 -16.96
CA GLY A 338 -15.46 6.95 -16.29
C GLY A 338 -14.22 6.10 -15.98
N VAL A 339 -14.30 4.79 -16.23
CA VAL A 339 -13.20 3.83 -15.96
C VAL A 339 -12.53 3.47 -17.27
N THR A 340 -11.19 3.43 -17.25
CA THR A 340 -10.39 3.01 -18.41
C THR A 340 -9.87 1.60 -18.21
N VAL A 341 -10.18 0.70 -19.16
CA VAL A 341 -9.72 -0.70 -19.15
C VAL A 341 -8.63 -0.90 -20.20
N LYS A 342 -7.47 -1.42 -19.81
CA LYS A 342 -6.31 -1.69 -20.70
C LYS A 342 -5.70 -3.05 -20.38
N THR A 343 -4.97 -3.64 -21.34
CA THR A 343 -4.19 -4.88 -21.15
C THR A 343 -4.93 -5.96 -20.37
N SER A 344 -6.24 -6.07 -20.59
CA SER A 344 -7.14 -6.96 -19.84
C SER A 344 -7.85 -7.90 -20.80
N ALA A 345 -8.42 -8.97 -20.27
CA ALA A 345 -9.20 -9.94 -21.02
C ALA A 345 -10.69 -9.77 -20.76
N LEU A 346 -11.47 -9.63 -21.84
CA LEU A 346 -12.92 -9.40 -21.80
C LEU A 346 -13.64 -10.39 -22.74
N SER A 347 -14.95 -10.53 -22.59
CA SER A 347 -15.76 -11.32 -23.52
C SER A 347 -15.73 -10.74 -24.94
N SER A 348 -15.63 -9.41 -25.03
CA SER A 348 -15.44 -8.68 -26.28
C SER A 348 -14.39 -7.58 -26.13
N ALA A 349 -13.40 -7.57 -27.01
CA ALA A 349 -12.30 -6.61 -26.92
C ALA A 349 -12.74 -5.18 -27.27
N THR A 350 -12.18 -4.24 -26.51
CA THR A 350 -12.15 -2.81 -26.83
C THR A 350 -10.72 -2.30 -26.66
N GLY A 351 -10.21 -1.49 -27.58
CA GLY A 351 -8.83 -0.97 -27.49
C GLY A 351 -7.76 -2.07 -27.55
N ASP A 352 -6.81 -2.02 -26.62
CA ASP A 352 -5.65 -2.94 -26.51
C ASP A 352 -5.97 -4.21 -25.68
N ASN A 353 -7.24 -4.44 -25.37
CA ASN A 353 -7.68 -5.59 -24.59
C ASN A 353 -7.83 -6.86 -25.45
N THR A 354 -7.76 -8.02 -24.80
CA THR A 354 -7.90 -9.34 -25.43
C THR A 354 -9.36 -9.80 -25.39
N ALA A 355 -9.90 -10.25 -26.54
CA ALA A 355 -11.24 -10.84 -26.62
C ALA A 355 -11.16 -12.36 -26.40
N LEU A 356 -11.85 -12.86 -25.38
CA LEU A 356 -11.95 -14.30 -25.10
C LEU A 356 -13.18 -14.95 -25.75
N GLY A 357 -14.20 -14.14 -26.10
CA GLY A 357 -15.50 -14.64 -26.54
C GLY A 357 -16.45 -14.86 -25.35
N ALA A 358 -17.49 -15.66 -25.57
CA ALA A 358 -18.45 -15.94 -24.50
C ALA A 358 -17.76 -16.64 -23.30
N LEU A 359 -18.12 -16.24 -22.08
CA LEU A 359 -17.67 -16.88 -20.86
C LEU A 359 -17.93 -18.39 -20.93
N ASP A 360 -16.89 -19.18 -20.68
CA ASP A 360 -16.98 -20.60 -20.37
C ASP A 360 -16.48 -20.81 -18.94
N ILE A 361 -17.39 -21.20 -18.04
CA ILE A 361 -17.05 -21.43 -16.63
C ILE A 361 -16.05 -22.58 -16.45
N GLY A 362 -15.90 -23.46 -17.46
CA GLY A 362 -14.91 -24.52 -17.44
C GLY A 362 -13.48 -24.02 -17.66
N TRP A 363 -13.26 -22.72 -17.84
CA TRP A 363 -11.94 -22.10 -17.75
C TRP A 363 -11.44 -22.01 -16.31
N PHE A 364 -12.32 -22.14 -15.32
CA PHE A 364 -12.00 -22.00 -13.90
C PHE A 364 -12.23 -23.31 -13.15
N ASP A 365 -11.58 -23.48 -12.00
CA ASP A 365 -11.60 -24.74 -11.24
C ASP A 365 -12.95 -25.03 -10.56
N ASP A 366 -13.53 -24.08 -9.81
CA ASP A 366 -14.87 -24.24 -9.21
C ASP A 366 -15.66 -22.91 -9.18
N TYR A 367 -15.86 -22.37 -10.39
CA TYR A 367 -16.48 -21.06 -10.63
C TYR A 367 -17.75 -20.76 -9.82
N LEU A 368 -18.67 -21.72 -9.73
CA LEU A 368 -19.96 -21.53 -9.07
C LEU A 368 -19.84 -21.52 -7.53
N ASN A 369 -18.75 -22.06 -6.99
CA ASN A 369 -18.42 -21.95 -5.57
C ASN A 369 -17.46 -20.79 -5.29
N GLY A 370 -17.23 -19.90 -6.26
CA GLY A 370 -16.42 -18.70 -6.10
C GLY A 370 -14.91 -18.92 -6.30
N ASP A 371 -14.51 -20.13 -6.68
CA ASP A 371 -13.14 -20.42 -7.05
C ASP A 371 -12.89 -20.01 -8.51
N LEU A 372 -12.15 -18.92 -8.68
CA LEU A 372 -11.84 -18.33 -9.97
C LEU A 372 -10.37 -18.57 -10.39
N HIS A 373 -9.69 -19.56 -9.82
CA HIS A 373 -8.42 -20.02 -10.36
C HIS A 373 -8.64 -20.57 -11.77
N LEU A 374 -7.70 -20.28 -12.66
CA LEU A 374 -7.66 -20.73 -14.04
C LEU A 374 -7.34 -22.22 -14.07
N SER A 375 -8.30 -23.00 -14.53
CA SER A 375 -8.05 -24.38 -14.89
C SER A 375 -7.09 -24.46 -16.08
N GLY A 376 -6.47 -25.63 -16.31
CA GLY A 376 -5.71 -25.91 -17.54
C GLY A 376 -6.53 -25.92 -18.85
N MET A 377 -7.80 -25.51 -18.83
CA MET A 377 -8.71 -25.41 -19.99
C MET A 377 -8.96 -23.97 -20.44
N HIS A 378 -8.34 -22.99 -19.78
CA HIS A 378 -8.46 -21.58 -20.14
C HIS A 378 -7.95 -21.28 -21.57
N PRO A 379 -8.41 -20.20 -22.24
CA PRO A 379 -7.97 -19.87 -23.58
C PRO A 379 -6.49 -19.47 -23.61
N PRO A 380 -5.67 -19.97 -24.55
CA PRO A 380 -4.25 -19.59 -24.65
C PRO A 380 -3.99 -18.09 -24.85
N ALA A 381 -5.02 -17.32 -25.23
CA ALA A 381 -4.92 -15.87 -25.36
C ALA A 381 -4.77 -15.16 -24.00
N LEU A 382 -5.16 -15.80 -22.89
CA LEU A 382 -4.98 -15.25 -21.55
C LEU A 382 -3.51 -15.15 -21.14
N GLU A 383 -2.68 -16.12 -21.58
CA GLU A 383 -1.25 -16.22 -21.21
C GLU A 383 -0.41 -15.00 -21.60
N THR A 384 -0.92 -14.15 -22.50
CA THR A 384 -0.24 -12.93 -22.94
C THR A 384 -1.18 -11.73 -22.98
N ALA A 385 -2.30 -11.79 -22.26
CA ALA A 385 -3.31 -10.73 -22.27
C ALA A 385 -2.90 -9.53 -21.40
N ALA A 386 -2.10 -9.77 -20.36
CA ALA A 386 -1.53 -8.75 -19.49
C ALA A 386 -0.13 -8.31 -19.96
N VAL A 387 0.27 -7.13 -19.49
CA VAL A 387 1.64 -6.62 -19.64
C VAL A 387 2.08 -6.15 -18.26
N TRP A 388 3.08 -6.82 -17.70
CA TRP A 388 3.65 -6.48 -16.40
C TRP A 388 4.43 -5.17 -16.51
N THR A 389 4.24 -4.27 -15.55
CA THR A 389 4.95 -2.98 -15.45
C THR A 389 5.59 -2.79 -14.08
N ASP A 390 6.63 -1.95 -13.98
CA ASP A 390 7.25 -1.65 -12.69
C ASP A 390 6.21 -1.12 -11.68
N GLY A 391 6.15 -1.75 -10.51
CA GLY A 391 5.14 -1.49 -9.47
C GLY A 391 3.92 -2.42 -9.53
N ASP A 392 3.87 -3.34 -10.48
CA ASP A 392 2.92 -4.45 -10.46
C ASP A 392 3.29 -5.47 -9.37
N PRO A 393 2.30 -6.24 -8.87
CA PRO A 393 2.58 -7.36 -7.99
C PRO A 393 3.62 -8.32 -8.57
N GLU A 394 4.52 -8.80 -7.71
CA GLU A 394 5.56 -9.77 -8.08
C GLU A 394 5.07 -11.22 -8.05
N GLN A 395 3.93 -11.45 -7.40
CA GLN A 395 3.29 -12.77 -7.27
C GLN A 395 1.81 -12.64 -7.62
N ASP A 396 1.13 -13.75 -7.85
CA ASP A 396 -0.31 -13.83 -8.06
C ASP A 396 -1.07 -14.11 -6.74
N ILE A 397 -2.31 -14.59 -6.80
CA ILE A 397 -3.14 -14.87 -5.63
C ILE A 397 -2.61 -16.02 -4.76
N ASP A 398 -1.91 -16.98 -5.35
CA ASP A 398 -1.44 -18.22 -4.71
C ASP A 398 0.06 -18.16 -4.33
N GLY A 399 0.76 -17.10 -4.76
CA GLY A 399 2.18 -16.86 -4.48
C GLY A 399 3.10 -17.23 -5.64
N GLU A 400 2.55 -17.57 -6.80
CA GLU A 400 3.31 -17.88 -8.01
C GLU A 400 3.94 -16.61 -8.56
N ALA A 401 5.26 -16.71 -8.83
CA ALA A 401 6.03 -15.56 -9.30
C ALA A 401 5.58 -15.09 -10.69
N ARG A 402 5.33 -13.78 -10.80
CA ARG A 402 5.12 -13.04 -12.05
C ARG A 402 6.45 -12.66 -12.71
N PRO A 403 6.45 -12.20 -13.98
CA PRO A 403 7.67 -11.96 -14.75
C PRO A 403 8.67 -10.93 -14.17
N ALA A 404 8.23 -10.01 -13.30
CA ALA A 404 9.04 -8.98 -12.66
C ALA A 404 9.97 -8.19 -13.63
N THR A 405 9.51 -7.99 -14.88
CA THR A 405 10.26 -7.29 -15.92
C THR A 405 9.33 -6.36 -16.70
N ASP A 406 9.60 -5.05 -16.66
CA ASP A 406 8.77 -4.04 -17.34
C ASP A 406 8.53 -4.36 -18.83
N GLY A 407 7.26 -4.33 -19.22
CA GLY A 407 6.79 -4.63 -20.57
C GLY A 407 6.73 -6.11 -20.93
N ALA A 408 7.02 -7.03 -20.00
CA ALA A 408 6.89 -8.47 -20.26
C ALA A 408 5.41 -8.87 -20.38
N PRO A 409 5.05 -9.73 -21.35
CA PRO A 409 3.71 -10.31 -21.40
C PRO A 409 3.48 -11.20 -20.18
N ASP A 410 2.26 -11.19 -19.66
CA ASP A 410 1.84 -12.00 -18.51
C ASP A 410 0.41 -12.55 -18.68
N VAL A 411 0.03 -13.47 -17.79
CA VAL A 411 -1.32 -13.99 -17.66
C VAL A 411 -2.21 -12.89 -17.07
N ALA A 412 -3.32 -12.56 -17.76
CA ALA A 412 -4.30 -11.64 -17.18
C ALA A 412 -5.13 -12.33 -16.10
N GLY A 413 -5.52 -11.56 -15.07
CA GLY A 413 -6.28 -12.05 -13.92
C GLY A 413 -5.41 -12.29 -12.69
N ALA A 414 -6.08 -12.64 -11.60
CA ALA A 414 -5.45 -12.81 -10.30
C ALA A 414 -4.62 -14.08 -10.15
N ASP A 415 -4.73 -15.02 -11.08
CA ASP A 415 -4.14 -16.36 -10.98
C ASP A 415 -3.32 -16.73 -12.22
N ILE A 416 -2.25 -17.51 -12.00
CA ILE A 416 -1.41 -18.14 -13.00
C ILE A 416 -1.65 -19.66 -12.97
N PRO A 417 -2.02 -20.29 -14.11
CA PRO A 417 -2.51 -21.68 -14.21
C PRO A 417 -1.43 -22.79 -14.13
#